data_AF-A0A351XKS7-F1
#
_entry.id   AF-A0A351XKS7-F1
#
_cell.length_a   1.000
_cell.length_b   1.000
_cell.length_c   1.000
_cell.angle_alpha   90.00
_cell.angle_beta   90.00
_cell.angle_gamma   90.00
#
_symmetry.space_group_name_H-M   'P 1'
#
loop_
_entity.id
_entity.type
_entity.pdbx_description
1 polymer ?
#
loop_
_entity_poly.entity_id
_entity_poly.type
_entity_poly.pdbx_seq_one_letter_code
_entity_poly.pdbx_strand_id
1 'polypeptide(L)'
;GENKAIGSSGAKLTNEQKDILQELVDEAYDQFIDIVCSGRNMDEDTVRNIADGRIYSAKQALGNGLIDEIGQFEDAKLDFTVAAGLPENINFFSPDNTLSTLMSSVFGIAEQIIPKSDASLADDIMKNKGNGVLMYYAG
;
A
#
# COMPACT_ATOMS: atom_id res chain seq x y z
N GLY A 1 -10.38 -25.02 14.22
CA GLY A 1 -8.94 -25.24 14.03
C GLY A 1 -8.24 -24.59 15.17
N GLU A 2 -7.26 -25.26 15.76
CA GLU A 2 -6.55 -24.85 16.98
C GLU A 2 -5.86 -23.47 16.85
N ASN A 3 -5.63 -23.01 15.62
CA ASN A 3 -5.04 -21.70 15.33
C ASN A 3 -6.07 -20.58 15.04
N LYS A 4 -7.37 -20.85 15.17
CA LYS A 4 -8.43 -19.84 14.93
C LYS A 4 -8.42 -18.68 15.93
N ALA A 5 -7.65 -18.77 17.02
CA ALA A 5 -7.52 -17.73 18.03
C ALA A 5 -6.25 -16.86 17.88
N ILE A 6 -5.40 -17.11 16.87
CA ILE A 6 -4.32 -16.18 16.50
C ILE A 6 -4.95 -14.81 16.21
N GLY A 7 -4.58 -13.79 17.00
CA GLY A 7 -5.13 -12.43 16.89
C GLY A 7 -6.35 -12.13 17.77
N SER A 8 -6.82 -13.05 18.61
CA SER A 8 -7.87 -12.76 19.61
C SER A 8 -7.32 -11.89 20.74
N SER A 9 -7.94 -10.73 20.97
CA SER A 9 -7.49 -9.66 21.88
C SER A 9 -7.41 -10.02 23.38
N GLY A 10 -7.63 -11.28 23.77
CA GLY A 10 -7.72 -11.70 25.18
C GLY A 10 -7.04 -13.03 25.55
N ALA A 11 -6.42 -13.76 24.61
CA ALA A 11 -5.76 -15.04 24.89
C ALA A 11 -4.23 -14.93 24.77
N LYS A 12 -3.50 -15.51 25.71
CA LYS A 12 -2.03 -15.58 25.66
C LYS A 12 -1.63 -16.51 24.52
N LEU A 13 -0.86 -16.01 23.55
CA LEU A 13 -0.35 -16.80 22.44
C LEU A 13 0.46 -18.00 22.95
N THR A 14 0.20 -19.19 22.40
CA THR A 14 1.06 -20.36 22.60
C THR A 14 2.42 -20.13 21.92
N ASN A 15 3.44 -20.92 22.28
CA ASN A 15 4.75 -20.80 21.63
C ASN A 15 4.65 -21.08 20.12
N GLU A 16 3.93 -22.13 19.72
CA GLU A 16 3.69 -22.46 18.30
C GLU A 16 3.01 -21.32 17.54
N GLN A 17 2.04 -20.63 18.16
CA GLN A 17 1.37 -19.48 17.54
C GLN A 17 2.31 -18.27 17.40
N LYS A 18 3.25 -18.09 18.32
CA LYS A 18 4.28 -17.04 18.21
C LYS A 18 5.27 -17.36 17.12
N ASP A 19 5.70 -18.61 17.00
CA ASP A 19 6.67 -19.04 15.99
C ASP A 19 6.10 -18.84 14.58
N ILE A 20 4.82 -19.20 14.37
CA ILE A 20 4.12 -18.92 13.10
C ILE A 20 4.06 -17.42 12.79
N LEU A 21 3.75 -16.59 13.79
CA LEU A 21 3.71 -15.13 13.60
C LEU A 21 5.11 -14.55 13.36
N GLN A 22 6.14 -15.11 13.99
CA GLN A 22 7.52 -14.70 13.80
C GLN A 22 8.00 -15.04 12.40
N GLU A 23 7.72 -16.25 11.89
CA GLU A 23 8.04 -16.63 10.50
C GLU A 23 7.40 -15.67 9.48
N LEU A 24 6.14 -15.25 9.70
CA LEU A 24 5.49 -14.28 8.83
C LEU A 24 6.15 -12.90 8.87
N VAL A 25 6.61 -12.47 10.06
CA VAL A 25 7.34 -11.20 10.21
C VAL A 25 8.71 -11.30 9.56
N ASP A 26 9.41 -12.42 9.72
CA ASP A 26 10.74 -12.64 9.15
C ASP A 26 10.67 -12.67 7.62
N GLU A 27 9.66 -13.34 7.04
CA GLU A 27 9.45 -13.34 5.58
C GLU A 27 9.19 -11.93 5.04
N ALA A 28 8.35 -11.14 5.72
CA ALA A 28 8.08 -9.76 5.33
C ALA A 28 9.33 -8.85 5.51
N TYR A 29 10.14 -9.12 6.54
CA TYR A 29 11.39 -8.41 6.79
C TYR A 29 12.41 -8.69 5.70
N ASP A 30 12.61 -9.95 5.31
CA ASP A 30 13.55 -10.31 4.25
C ASP A 30 13.12 -9.70 2.90
N GLN A 31 11.81 -9.71 2.57
CA GLN A 31 11.29 -9.01 1.40
C GLN A 31 11.61 -7.52 1.42
N PHE A 32 11.50 -6.87 2.59
CA PHE A 32 11.86 -5.46 2.74
C PHE A 32 13.35 -5.23 2.48
N ILE A 33 14.23 -6.08 3.03
CA ILE A 33 15.67 -6.00 2.83
C ILE A 33 16.01 -6.11 1.33
N ASP A 34 15.43 -7.08 0.62
CA ASP A 34 15.66 -7.29 -0.81
C ASP A 34 15.28 -6.08 -1.67
N ILE A 35 14.13 -5.46 -1.35
CA ILE A 35 13.66 -4.25 -2.04
C ILE A 35 14.63 -3.08 -1.82
N VAL A 36 15.14 -2.91 -0.60
CA VAL A 36 16.08 -1.83 -0.30
C VAL A 36 17.45 -2.08 -0.92
N CYS A 37 17.96 -3.31 -0.85
CA CYS A 37 19.25 -3.67 -1.47
C CYS A 37 19.22 -3.41 -2.98
N SER A 38 18.17 -3.87 -3.66
CA SER A 38 18.00 -3.67 -5.11
C SER A 38 17.73 -2.20 -5.48
N GLY A 39 16.88 -1.51 -4.71
CA GLY A 39 16.51 -0.12 -4.98
C GLY A 39 17.61 0.90 -4.70
N ARG A 40 18.48 0.65 -3.72
CA ARG A 40 19.57 1.55 -3.32
C ARG A 40 20.95 1.04 -3.75
N ASN A 41 21.01 -0.14 -4.38
CA ASN A 41 22.24 -0.83 -4.74
C ASN A 41 23.20 -0.95 -3.54
N MET A 42 22.66 -1.37 -2.40
CA MET A 42 23.38 -1.53 -1.13
C MET A 42 23.59 -3.00 -0.82
N ASP A 43 24.66 -3.30 -0.08
CA ASP A 43 24.95 -4.64 0.41
C ASP A 43 23.98 -5.04 1.53
N GLU A 44 23.57 -6.30 1.54
CA GLU A 44 22.56 -6.83 2.47
C GLU A 44 22.97 -6.64 3.95
N ASP A 45 24.24 -6.87 4.30
CA ASP A 45 24.73 -6.69 5.67
C ASP A 45 24.61 -5.22 6.08
N THR A 46 24.85 -4.30 5.14
CA THR A 46 24.70 -2.87 5.40
C THR A 46 23.24 -2.52 5.65
N VAL A 47 22.32 -3.04 4.82
CA VAL A 47 20.88 -2.78 4.97
C VAL A 47 20.35 -3.37 6.27
N ARG A 48 20.70 -4.61 6.63
CA ARG A 48 20.28 -5.25 7.89
C ARG A 48 20.77 -4.48 9.11
N ASN A 49 21.98 -3.90 9.06
CA ASN A 49 22.51 -3.07 10.14
C ASN A 49 21.71 -1.76 10.36
N ILE A 50 21.11 -1.20 9.32
CA ILE A 50 20.32 0.04 9.43
C ILE A 50 18.81 -0.21 9.52
N ALA A 51 18.33 -1.39 9.11
CA ALA A 51 16.93 -1.81 9.10
C ALA A 51 16.52 -2.46 10.43
N ASP A 52 16.67 -1.74 11.54
CA ASP A 52 16.33 -2.21 12.90
C ASP A 52 14.98 -1.68 13.41
N GLY A 53 14.17 -1.10 12.52
CA GLY A 53 12.85 -0.55 12.83
C GLY A 53 12.86 0.84 13.45
N ARG A 54 14.03 1.48 13.65
CA ARG A 54 14.09 2.87 14.13
C ARG A 54 13.71 3.86 13.03
N ILE A 55 13.19 5.00 13.47
CA ILE A 55 12.89 6.14 12.59
C ILE A 55 14.16 6.97 12.40
N TYR A 56 14.48 7.30 11.15
CA TYR A 56 15.57 8.20 10.80
C TYR A 56 15.06 9.61 10.50
N SER A 57 15.78 10.63 10.97
CA SER A 57 15.61 11.99 10.46
C SER A 57 16.12 12.08 9.01
N ALA A 58 15.66 13.08 8.25
CA ALA A 58 16.08 13.27 6.86
C ALA A 58 17.62 13.31 6.70
N LYS A 59 18.33 13.97 7.63
CA LYS A 59 19.81 14.02 7.61
C LYS A 59 20.46 12.65 7.82
N GLN A 60 19.90 11.83 8.70
CA GLN A 60 20.41 10.47 8.94
C GLN A 60 20.08 9.55 7.77
N ALA A 61 18.87 9.67 7.22
CA ALA A 61 18.47 8.91 6.04
C ALA A 61 19.41 9.22 4.85
N LEU A 62 19.74 10.48 4.63
CA LEU A 62 20.70 10.90 3.60
C LEU A 62 22.09 10.33 3.89
N GLY A 63 22.58 10.45 5.14
CA GLY A 63 23.89 9.93 5.53
C GLY A 63 24.00 8.40 5.43
N ASN A 64 22.89 7.68 5.59
CA ASN A 64 22.80 6.23 5.44
C ASN A 64 22.48 5.79 3.99
N GLY A 65 22.34 6.72 3.04
CA GLY A 65 22.02 6.40 1.65
C GLY A 65 20.56 5.95 1.42
N LEU A 66 19.68 6.14 2.39
CA LEU A 66 18.25 5.78 2.29
C LEU A 66 17.44 6.77 1.45
N ILE A 67 17.92 8.01 1.30
CA ILE A 67 17.37 9.02 0.39
C ILE A 67 18.49 9.67 -0.42
N ASP A 68 18.15 10.24 -1.57
CA ASP A 68 19.12 10.83 -2.50
C ASP A 68 19.40 12.31 -2.19
N GLU A 69 18.36 13.05 -1.82
CA GLU A 69 18.47 14.47 -1.50
C GLU A 69 17.40 14.90 -0.48
N ILE A 70 17.65 16.02 0.21
CA ILE A 70 16.68 16.70 1.07
C ILE A 70 16.27 18.00 0.37
N GLY A 71 15.07 18.00 -0.20
CA GLY A 71 14.50 19.15 -0.90
C GLY A 71 13.03 19.38 -0.56
N GLN A 72 12.48 20.42 -1.16
CA GLN A 72 11.05 20.70 -1.19
C GLN A 72 10.39 19.99 -2.38
N PHE A 73 9.06 20.04 -2.42
CA PHE A 73 8.29 19.44 -3.50
C PHE A 73 8.62 20.04 -4.89
N GLU A 74 8.95 21.33 -4.95
CA GLU A 74 9.35 21.98 -6.22
C GLU A 74 10.72 21.49 -6.71
N ASP A 75 11.65 21.18 -5.80
CA ASP A 75 12.95 20.59 -6.16
C ASP A 75 12.74 19.20 -6.76
N ALA A 76 11.88 18.37 -6.15
CA ALA A 76 11.54 17.04 -6.66
C ALA A 76 10.88 17.08 -8.06
N LYS A 77 10.06 18.10 -8.35
CA LYS A 77 9.49 18.28 -9.69
C LYS A 77 10.57 18.61 -10.72
N LEU A 78 11.48 19.52 -10.36
CA LEU A 78 12.59 19.91 -11.22
C LEU A 78 13.49 18.71 -11.52
N ASP A 79 13.85 17.93 -10.49
CA ASP A 79 14.66 16.73 -10.67
C ASP A 79 13.98 15.71 -11.58
N PHE A 80 12.66 15.54 -11.43
CA PHE A 80 11.87 14.69 -12.31
C PHE A 80 11.86 15.18 -13.76
N THR A 81 11.64 16.49 -14.00
CA THR A 81 11.62 17.03 -15.38
C THR A 81 12.97 16.85 -16.06
N VAL A 82 14.07 17.09 -15.33
CA VAL A 82 15.44 16.89 -15.80
C VAL A 82 15.70 15.41 -16.09
N ALA A 83 15.39 14.51 -15.16
CA ALA A 83 15.61 13.07 -15.32
C ALA A 83 14.78 12.47 -16.47
N ALA A 84 13.57 12.99 -16.70
CA ALA A 84 12.69 12.57 -17.79
C ALA A 84 13.02 13.24 -19.14
N GLY A 85 13.94 14.21 -19.18
CA GLY A 85 14.29 14.96 -20.39
C GLY A 85 13.14 15.83 -20.93
N LEU A 86 12.28 16.33 -20.05
CA LEU A 86 11.10 17.10 -20.39
C LEU A 86 11.36 18.62 -20.25
N PRO A 87 10.64 19.47 -21.02
CA PRO A 87 10.78 20.92 -20.90
C PRO A 87 10.26 21.41 -19.53
N GLU A 88 10.81 22.50 -18.98
CA GLU A 88 10.45 23.01 -17.65
C GLU A 88 8.95 23.36 -17.47
N ASN A 89 8.24 23.64 -18.57
CA ASN A 89 6.82 24.00 -18.56
C ASN A 89 5.92 22.76 -18.64
N ILE A 90 5.93 21.93 -17.60
CA ILE A 90 5.05 20.75 -17.48
C ILE A 90 3.94 21.06 -16.49
N ASN A 91 2.70 20.80 -16.90
CA ASN A 91 1.57 20.82 -15.99
C ASN A 91 1.53 19.49 -15.22
N PHE A 92 1.90 19.53 -13.94
CA PHE A 92 1.69 18.41 -13.03
C PHE A 92 0.21 18.35 -12.65
N PHE A 93 -0.49 17.32 -13.14
CA PHE A 93 -1.87 17.05 -12.73
C PHE A 93 -1.87 16.18 -11.47
N SER A 94 -2.42 16.69 -10.38
CA SER A 94 -2.81 15.85 -9.24
C SER A 94 -4.29 15.54 -9.38
N PRO A 95 -4.69 14.27 -9.59
CA PRO A 95 -6.10 13.93 -9.45
C PRO A 95 -6.54 14.28 -8.02
N ASP A 96 -7.78 14.71 -7.87
CA ASP A 96 -8.40 14.74 -6.55
C ASP A 96 -8.44 13.28 -6.06
N ASN A 97 -7.62 12.97 -5.04
CA ASN A 97 -7.48 11.66 -4.41
C ASN A 97 -8.73 11.28 -3.59
N THR A 98 -9.91 11.60 -4.10
CA THR A 98 -11.15 11.09 -3.55
C THR A 98 -11.23 9.62 -3.91
N LEU A 99 -11.48 8.78 -2.91
CA LEU A 99 -11.75 7.35 -3.09
C LEU A 99 -12.80 7.09 -4.18
N SER A 100 -13.71 8.05 -4.40
CA SER A 100 -14.65 8.12 -5.53
C SER A 100 -14.00 7.97 -6.92
N THR A 101 -12.88 8.65 -7.19
CA THR A 101 -12.19 8.62 -8.50
C THR A 101 -11.50 7.28 -8.75
N LEU A 102 -10.96 6.66 -7.69
CA LEU A 102 -10.40 5.32 -7.76
C LEU A 102 -11.50 4.27 -7.95
N MET A 103 -12.59 4.39 -7.17
CA MET A 103 -13.76 3.52 -7.29
C MET A 103 -14.38 3.63 -8.68
N SER A 104 -14.60 4.82 -9.23
CA SER A 104 -15.17 4.97 -10.58
C SER A 104 -14.28 4.36 -11.66
N SER A 105 -12.96 4.45 -11.53
CA SER A 105 -12.03 3.83 -12.48
C SER A 105 -12.08 2.30 -12.42
N VAL A 106 -12.18 1.72 -11.21
CA VAL A 106 -12.33 0.26 -11.01
C VAL A 106 -13.72 -0.21 -11.47
N PHE A 107 -14.79 0.51 -11.09
CA PHE A 107 -16.16 0.17 -11.47
C PHE A 107 -16.43 0.37 -12.96
N GLY A 108 -15.76 1.31 -13.63
CA GLY A 108 -15.85 1.47 -15.08
C GLY A 108 -15.20 0.31 -15.85
N ILE A 109 -14.11 -0.27 -15.31
CA ILE A 109 -13.53 -1.52 -15.82
C ILE A 109 -14.46 -2.70 -15.50
N ALA A 110 -15.09 -2.68 -14.32
CA ALA A 110 -15.97 -3.75 -13.88
C ALA A 110 -17.31 -3.78 -14.64
N GLU A 111 -17.92 -2.65 -15.01
CA GLU A 111 -19.14 -2.60 -15.83
C GLU A 111 -19.01 -3.29 -17.20
N GLN A 112 -17.80 -3.34 -17.77
CA GLN A 112 -17.55 -4.05 -19.03
C GLN A 112 -17.47 -5.57 -18.85
N ILE A 113 -17.20 -6.05 -17.64
CA ILE A 113 -16.94 -7.47 -17.32
C ILE A 113 -18.10 -8.06 -16.48
N ILE A 114 -18.85 -7.21 -15.78
CA ILE A 114 -19.96 -7.58 -14.91
C ILE A 114 -21.25 -7.66 -15.75
N PRO A 115 -21.99 -8.78 -15.71
CA PRO A 115 -23.24 -8.93 -16.42
C PRO A 115 -24.30 -7.95 -15.90
N LYS A 116 -25.20 -7.49 -16.78
CA LYS A 116 -26.21 -6.45 -16.50
C LYS A 116 -27.07 -6.71 -15.23
N SER A 117 -27.26 -7.97 -14.84
CA SER A 117 -28.00 -8.36 -13.63
C SER A 117 -27.30 -7.92 -12.32
N ASP A 118 -25.97 -7.93 -12.30
CA ASP A 118 -25.19 -7.61 -11.12
C ASP A 118 -24.94 -6.09 -11.03
N ALA A 119 -24.88 -5.40 -12.18
CA ALA A 119 -24.84 -3.93 -12.24
C ALA A 119 -26.12 -3.29 -11.67
N SER A 120 -27.29 -3.89 -11.91
CA SER A 120 -28.55 -3.43 -11.27
C SER A 120 -28.54 -3.62 -9.75
N LEU A 121 -27.88 -4.67 -9.25
CA LEU A 121 -27.72 -4.89 -7.81
C LEU A 121 -26.82 -3.82 -7.18
N ALA A 122 -25.75 -3.43 -7.89
CA ALA A 122 -24.85 -2.37 -7.46
C ALA A 122 -25.53 -0.98 -7.48
N ASP A 123 -26.36 -0.69 -8.49
CA ASP A 123 -27.15 0.56 -8.56
C ASP A 123 -28.16 0.66 -7.40
N ASP A 124 -28.81 -0.45 -7.02
CA ASP A 124 -29.70 -0.50 -5.86
C ASP A 124 -28.95 -0.25 -4.53
N ILE A 125 -27.76 -0.82 -4.36
CA ILE A 125 -26.92 -0.59 -3.17
C ILE A 125 -26.48 0.89 -3.09
N MET A 126 -26.15 1.51 -4.23
CA MET A 126 -25.74 2.91 -4.31
C MET A 126 -26.89 3.88 -4.05
N LYS A 127 -28.08 3.62 -4.60
CA LYS A 127 -29.27 4.46 -4.39
C LYS A 127 -29.77 4.42 -2.96
N ASN A 128 -29.55 3.32 -2.25
CA ASN A 128 -30.07 3.14 -0.89
C ASN A 128 -29.08 3.53 0.23
N LYS A 129 -27.99 4.27 -0.10
CA LYS A 129 -27.05 4.92 0.84
C LYS A 129 -26.89 4.18 2.20
N GLY A 130 -26.44 2.92 2.13
CA GLY A 130 -25.94 2.18 3.30
C GLY A 130 -26.95 1.75 4.36
N ASN A 131 -28.26 1.74 4.08
CA ASN A 131 -29.25 1.13 4.98
C ASN A 131 -30.21 0.23 4.20
N GLY A 132 -29.92 -1.06 4.13
CA GLY A 132 -30.87 -2.03 3.58
C GLY A 132 -30.30 -3.43 3.53
N VAL A 133 -30.67 -4.25 4.52
CA VAL A 133 -30.45 -5.70 4.55
C VAL A 133 -30.92 -6.31 3.22
N LEU A 134 -30.09 -7.20 2.64
CA LEU A 134 -30.43 -7.98 1.45
C LEU A 134 -31.64 -8.87 1.75
N MET A 135 -32.83 -8.43 1.34
CA MET A 135 -34.03 -9.26 1.38
C MET A 135 -34.00 -10.20 0.17
N TYR A 136 -33.53 -11.42 0.39
CA TYR A 136 -33.70 -12.50 -0.57
C TYR A 136 -35.20 -12.84 -0.67
N TYR A 137 -35.84 -12.46 -1.77
CA TYR A 137 -37.15 -13.01 -2.10
C TYR A 137 -36.94 -14.45 -2.57
N ALA A 138 -37.35 -15.41 -1.73
CA ALA A 138 -37.69 -16.75 -2.14
C ALA A 138 -39.17 -16.75 -2.57
N GLY A 139 -39.43 -17.19 -3.79
CA GLY A 139 -40.75 -17.32 -4.40
C GLY A 139 -40.67 -17.37 -5.90
#